data_AF-A0A183TN11-F1
#
_entry.id   AF-A0A183TN11-F1
#
_cell.length_a   1.000
_cell.length_b   1.000
_cell.length_c   1.000
_cell.angle_alpha   90.00
_cell.angle_beta   90.00
_cell.angle_gamma   90.00
#
_symmetry.space_group_name_H-M   'P 1'
#
loop_
_entity.id
_entity.type
_entity.pdbx_description
1 polymer ?
#
loop_
_entity_poly.entity_id
_entity_poly.type
_entity_poly.pdbx_seq_one_letter_code
_entity_poly.pdbx_strand_id
1 'polypeptide(L)'
;MALVAWELARYKVDIAALSETRFSEQSQLEEVGASYTFCSGWPKAARRDAGVAFAIYRDIVGRLPCLSQGINDRLMSVQLPLQEDKFATITSAYAPPVKSTDAVKDIFYEDVHDLLATVPKLNKLIVLCDFNGSVGTNHAVWQGLLGS
;
A
#
# COMPACT_ATOMS: atom_id res chain seq x y z
N MET A 1 14.29 9.74 -3.05
CA MET A 1 12.87 9.95 -2.67
C MET A 1 12.53 11.40 -2.42
N ALA A 2 13.53 12.29 -2.32
CA ALA A 2 13.37 13.75 -2.25
C ALA A 2 12.19 14.38 -3.02
N LEU A 3 11.98 14.05 -4.31
CA LEU A 3 10.86 14.64 -5.08
C LEU A 3 9.48 14.22 -4.56
N VAL A 4 9.30 12.93 -4.23
CA VAL A 4 8.05 12.41 -3.67
C VAL A 4 7.81 13.04 -2.30
N ALA A 5 8.82 13.08 -1.43
CA ALA A 5 8.71 13.71 -0.12
C ALA A 5 8.38 15.22 -0.23
N TRP A 6 8.96 15.92 -1.21
CA TRP A 6 8.68 17.33 -1.45
C TRP A 6 7.23 17.58 -1.89
N GLU A 7 6.70 16.79 -2.82
CA GLU A 7 5.32 16.95 -3.29
C GLU A 7 4.31 16.55 -2.20
N LEU A 8 4.59 15.49 -1.43
CA LEU A 8 3.79 15.12 -0.26
C LEU A 8 3.76 16.25 0.78
N ALA A 9 4.91 16.87 1.07
CA ALA A 9 4.98 18.01 1.98
C ALA A 9 4.20 19.23 1.45
N ARG A 10 4.29 19.51 0.14
CA ARG A 10 3.57 20.61 -0.52
C ARG A 10 2.07 20.48 -0.37
N TYR A 11 1.53 19.27 -0.49
CA TYR A 11 0.10 18.99 -0.29
C TYR A 11 -0.28 18.64 1.15
N LYS A 12 0.68 18.62 2.08
CA LYS A 12 0.47 18.25 3.49
C LYS A 12 -0.16 16.86 3.64
N VAL A 13 0.33 15.91 2.85
CA VAL A 13 -0.16 14.53 2.90
C VAL A 13 0.47 13.82 4.10
N ASP A 14 -0.35 13.31 5.00
CA ASP A 14 0.13 12.62 6.21
C ASP A 14 0.64 11.21 5.92
N ILE A 15 -0.08 10.48 5.06
CA ILE A 15 0.20 9.09 4.70
C ILE A 15 -0.08 8.92 3.21
N ALA A 16 0.85 8.32 2.47
CA ALA A 16 0.66 7.93 1.08
C ALA A 16 1.06 6.48 0.86
N ALA A 17 0.23 5.74 0.12
CA ALA A 17 0.59 4.46 -0.46
C ALA A 17 1.33 4.68 -1.79
N LEU A 18 2.40 3.93 -2.01
CA LEU A 18 3.25 3.99 -3.19
C LEU A 18 3.30 2.60 -3.84
N SER A 19 3.08 2.56 -5.15
CA SER A 19 3.21 1.36 -5.98
C SER A 19 4.46 1.43 -6.86
N GLU A 20 4.90 0.31 -7.44
CA GLU A 20 6.05 0.22 -8.34
C GLU A 20 7.39 0.65 -7.71
N THR A 21 7.49 0.48 -6.40
CA THR A 21 8.68 0.89 -5.64
C THR A 21 9.78 -0.18 -5.72
N ARG A 22 10.87 0.14 -6.43
CA ARG A 22 12.05 -0.74 -6.56
C ARG A 22 13.01 -0.66 -5.37
N PHE A 23 12.51 -0.35 -4.17
CA PHE A 23 13.36 -0.30 -2.98
C PHE A 23 14.02 -1.65 -2.70
N SER A 24 15.32 -1.65 -2.40
CA SER A 24 16.10 -2.86 -2.13
C SER A 24 16.18 -3.22 -0.63
N GLU A 25 15.70 -2.36 0.26
CA GLU A 25 15.79 -2.55 1.70
C GLU A 25 14.40 -2.64 2.34
N GLN A 26 14.20 -3.64 3.22
CA GLN A 26 13.27 -3.50 4.34
C GLN A 26 13.88 -2.50 5.30
N SER A 27 13.81 -1.22 4.99
CA SER A 27 14.29 -0.17 5.88
C SER A 27 13.35 1.01 5.85
N GLN A 28 13.18 1.61 7.03
CA GLN A 28 12.74 2.99 7.14
C GLN A 28 13.79 3.84 6.43
N LEU A 29 13.52 4.22 5.18
CA LEU A 29 14.39 5.16 4.48
C LEU A 29 14.04 6.55 4.99
N GLU A 30 14.81 7.00 5.98
CA GLU A 30 14.83 8.38 6.41
C GLU A 30 15.94 9.10 5.64
N GLU A 31 15.56 9.92 4.67
CA GLU A 31 16.50 10.88 4.10
C GLU A 31 16.76 11.96 5.18
N VAL A 32 18.03 12.25 5.48
CA VAL A 32 18.40 13.21 6.54
C VAL A 32 17.82 14.58 6.19
N GLY A 33 16.92 15.09 7.03
CA GLY A 33 16.18 16.34 6.80
C GLY A 33 14.83 16.17 6.08
N ALA A 34 14.44 14.96 5.70
CA ALA A 34 13.13 14.68 5.15
C ALA A 34 12.06 14.55 6.26
N SER A 35 10.91 15.13 5.96
CA SER A 35 9.68 15.10 6.75
C SER A 35 8.98 13.74 6.75
N TYR A 36 9.42 12.78 5.94
CA TYR A 36 8.76 11.49 5.73
C TYR A 36 9.69 10.31 5.97
N THR A 37 9.12 9.25 6.53
CA THR A 37 9.72 7.93 6.62
C THR A 37 9.09 7.03 5.57
N PHE A 38 9.92 6.39 4.74
CA PHE A 38 9.46 5.44 3.73
C PHE A 38 9.59 4.01 4.26
N CYS A 39 8.50 3.24 4.25
CA CYS A 39 8.45 1.87 4.75
C CYS A 39 8.12 0.92 3.61
N SER A 40 8.93 -0.12 3.39
CA SER A 40 8.59 -1.21 2.47
C SER A 40 8.39 -2.52 3.23
N GLY A 41 7.33 -3.25 2.91
CA GLY A 41 6.94 -4.45 3.67
C GLY A 41 7.71 -5.72 3.29
N TRP A 42 8.23 -5.83 2.05
CA TRP A 42 8.64 -7.12 1.48
C TRP A 42 10.13 -7.48 1.68
N PRO A 43 10.47 -8.71 2.10
CA PRO A 43 11.85 -9.12 2.40
C PRO A 43 12.85 -8.90 1.25
N LYS A 44 14.06 -8.46 1.61
CA LYS A 44 15.16 -8.13 0.69
C LYS A 44 15.60 -9.28 -0.23
N ALA A 45 15.40 -10.53 0.20
CA ALA A 45 15.78 -11.71 -0.56
C ALA A 45 14.80 -12.08 -1.69
N ALA A 46 13.61 -11.48 -1.72
CA ALA A 46 12.60 -11.78 -2.73
C ALA A 46 12.71 -10.82 -3.92
N ARG A 47 12.67 -11.38 -5.14
CA ARG A 47 12.64 -10.61 -6.38
C ARG A 47 11.39 -9.71 -6.37
N ARG A 48 11.57 -8.40 -6.53
CA ARG A 48 10.45 -7.44 -6.58
C ARG A 48 10.06 -7.21 -8.03
N ASP A 49 8.93 -7.74 -8.43
CA ASP A 49 8.34 -7.47 -9.75
C ASP A 49 7.35 -6.28 -9.68
N ALA A 50 6.89 -5.88 -8.49
CA ALA A 50 5.80 -4.92 -8.32
C ALA A 50 5.99 -3.87 -7.18
N GLY A 51 6.45 -4.28 -6.01
CA GLY A 51 6.90 -3.41 -4.90
C GLY A 51 5.91 -2.35 -4.38
N VAL A 52 5.31 -2.58 -3.22
CA VAL A 52 4.54 -1.58 -2.47
C VAL A 52 5.33 -0.95 -1.32
N ALA A 53 5.05 0.33 -1.02
CA ALA A 53 5.60 1.07 0.11
C ALA A 53 4.59 2.07 0.68
N PHE A 54 4.83 2.52 1.92
CA PHE A 54 4.20 3.72 2.48
C PHE A 54 5.21 4.85 2.59
N ALA A 55 4.75 6.08 2.40
CA ALA A 55 5.39 7.28 2.91
C ALA A 55 4.55 7.84 4.06
N ILE A 56 5.15 7.99 5.24
CA ILE A 56 4.44 8.41 6.45
C ILE A 56 5.16 9.63 7.04
N TYR A 57 4.41 10.67 7.33
CA TYR A 57 4.96 11.89 7.92
C TYR A 57 5.53 11.60 9.33
N ARG A 58 6.72 12.15 9.61
CA ARG A 58 7.56 11.79 10.77
C ARG A 58 6.82 11.89 12.12
N ASP A 59 5.97 12.90 12.29
CA ASP A 59 5.22 13.10 13.54
C ASP A 59 4.18 12.00 13.81
N ILE A 60 3.80 11.25 12.77
CA ILE A 60 2.88 10.10 12.85
C ILE A 60 3.64 8.80 13.06
N VAL A 61 4.86 8.68 12.50
CA VAL A 61 5.68 7.46 12.56
C VAL A 61 5.92 7.00 13.99
N GLY A 62 6.22 7.95 14.90
CA GLY A 62 6.45 7.65 16.33
C GLY A 62 5.23 7.10 17.07
N ARG A 63 4.04 7.14 16.46
CA ARG A 63 2.79 6.61 17.02
C ARG A 63 2.44 5.22 16.47
N LEU A 64 3.17 4.68 15.50
CA LEU A 64 2.83 3.39 14.89
C LEU A 64 3.28 2.22 15.78
N PRO A 65 2.41 1.24 16.13
CA PRO A 65 2.73 0.20 17.11
C PRO A 65 3.75 -0.84 16.63
N CYS A 66 4.05 -0.88 15.32
CA CYS A 66 5.03 -1.76 14.71
C CYS A 66 5.25 -1.31 13.25
N LEU A 67 6.47 -1.53 12.74
CA LEU A 67 6.81 -1.29 11.34
C LEU A 67 5.89 -2.10 10.42
N SER A 68 5.41 -1.46 9.34
CA SER A 68 4.48 -2.01 8.34
C SER A 68 4.63 -3.51 8.08
N GLN A 69 3.51 -4.24 8.06
CA GLN A 69 3.49 -5.66 7.73
C GLN A 69 3.46 -5.83 6.21
N GLY A 70 4.52 -6.38 5.62
CA GLY A 70 4.48 -6.86 4.24
C GLY A 70 3.82 -8.22 4.17
N ILE A 71 2.88 -8.39 3.24
CA ILE A 71 2.13 -9.64 3.04
C ILE A 71 2.64 -10.35 1.79
N ASN A 72 2.77 -9.61 0.69
CA ASN A 72 3.44 -10.05 -0.53
C ASN A 72 4.15 -8.86 -1.21
N ASP A 73 4.72 -9.03 -2.41
CA ASP A 73 5.40 -7.95 -3.13
C ASP A 73 4.44 -6.84 -3.62
N ARG A 74 3.13 -7.09 -3.58
CA ARG A 74 2.02 -6.26 -4.05
C ARG A 74 1.07 -5.80 -2.95
N LEU A 75 1.24 -6.27 -1.71
CA LEU A 75 0.30 -6.05 -0.61
C LEU A 75 1.04 -5.83 0.70
N MET A 76 0.73 -4.72 1.37
CA MET A 76 1.26 -4.39 2.69
C MET A 76 0.23 -3.62 3.51
N SER A 77 0.35 -3.67 4.83
CA SER A 77 -0.53 -2.94 5.74
C SER A 77 0.24 -2.20 6.83
N VAL A 78 -0.38 -1.15 7.36
CA VAL A 78 0.07 -0.43 8.55
C VAL A 78 -1.11 -0.21 9.49
N GLN A 79 -0.87 -0.31 10.79
CA GLN A 79 -1.86 -0.02 11.81
C GLN A 79 -1.58 1.35 12.44
N LEU A 80 -2.55 2.24 12.36
CA LEU A 80 -2.51 3.57 12.95
C LEU A 80 -3.42 3.60 14.19
N PRO A 81 -2.91 3.86 15.40
CA PRO A 81 -3.74 3.97 16.58
C PRO A 81 -4.61 5.23 16.51
N LEU A 82 -5.87 5.02 16.83
CA LEU A 82 -6.89 6.04 16.97
C LEU A 82 -7.16 6.28 18.47
N GLN A 83 -8.24 6.98 18.78
CA GLN A 83 -8.72 7.14 20.15
C GLN A 83 -9.39 5.86 20.66
N GLU A 84 -9.49 5.72 21.98
CA GLU A 84 -10.26 4.64 22.64
C GLU A 84 -9.79 3.22 22.29
N ASP A 85 -8.47 3.01 22.19
CA ASP A 85 -7.86 1.69 21.90
C ASP A 85 -8.31 1.07 20.55
N LYS A 86 -8.73 1.93 19.61
CA LYS A 86 -9.08 1.54 18.23
C LYS A 86 -7.89 1.74 17.31
N PHE A 87 -7.88 1.00 16.21
CA PHE A 87 -6.89 1.16 15.16
C PHE A 87 -7.57 1.44 13.81
N ALA A 88 -6.86 2.15 12.93
CA ALA A 88 -7.12 2.16 11.50
C ALA A 88 -6.08 1.26 10.83
N THR A 89 -6.53 0.22 10.15
CA THR A 89 -5.71 -0.57 9.24
C THR A 89 -5.71 0.11 7.88
N ILE A 90 -4.55 0.57 7.44
CA ILE A 90 -4.35 1.14 6.10
C ILE A 90 -3.59 0.11 5.28
N THR A 91 -4.19 -0.32 4.18
CA THR A 91 -3.61 -1.30 3.25
C THR A 91 -3.14 -0.59 2.00
N SER A 92 -1.91 -0.85 1.57
CA SER A 92 -1.39 -0.48 0.26
C SER A 92 -1.37 -1.72 -0.62
N ALA A 93 -2.03 -1.65 -1.76
CA ALA A 93 -2.15 -2.75 -2.70
C ALA A 93 -1.82 -2.31 -4.13
N TYR A 94 -1.21 -3.20 -4.91
CA TYR A 94 -0.91 -2.99 -6.32
C TYR A 94 -1.36 -4.20 -7.13
N ALA A 95 -2.49 -4.05 -7.83
CA ALA A 95 -3.09 -5.14 -8.57
C ALA A 95 -2.14 -5.67 -9.66
N PRO A 96 -2.16 -6.99 -9.94
CA PRO A 96 -1.49 -7.55 -11.09
C PRO A 96 -1.89 -6.82 -12.38
N PRO A 97 -0.95 -6.65 -13.34
CA PRO A 97 -1.29 -6.11 -14.65
C PRO A 97 -2.43 -6.89 -15.33
N VAL A 98 -3.20 -6.24 -16.20
CA VAL A 98 -4.31 -6.88 -16.93
C VAL A 98 -3.87 -8.15 -17.68
N LYS A 99 -2.62 -8.18 -18.16
CA LYS A 99 -2.02 -9.31 -18.89
C LYS A 99 -1.59 -10.49 -18.01
N SER A 100 -1.65 -10.36 -16.68
CA SER A 100 -1.38 -11.48 -15.77
C SER A 100 -2.40 -12.59 -15.98
N THR A 101 -1.98 -13.82 -15.70
CA THR A 101 -2.86 -15.00 -15.74
C THR A 101 -3.96 -14.88 -14.68
N ASP A 102 -5.08 -15.56 -14.90
CA ASP A 102 -6.20 -15.55 -13.95
C ASP A 102 -5.77 -16.10 -12.58
N ALA A 103 -4.98 -17.16 -12.55
CA ALA A 103 -4.42 -17.69 -11.30
C ALA A 103 -3.63 -16.64 -10.48
N VAL A 104 -2.88 -15.74 -11.13
CA VAL A 104 -2.14 -14.67 -10.42
C VAL A 104 -3.09 -13.61 -9.88
N LYS A 105 -4.18 -13.31 -10.61
CA LYS A 105 -5.20 -12.37 -10.16
C LYS A 105 -5.99 -12.96 -9.00
N ASP A 106 -6.41 -14.22 -9.10
CA ASP A 106 -7.16 -14.94 -8.09
C ASP A 106 -6.39 -14.98 -6.76
N ILE A 107 -5.13 -15.40 -6.79
CA ILE A 107 -4.26 -15.40 -5.60
C ILE A 107 -4.17 -14.00 -4.98
N PHE A 108 -4.01 -12.96 -5.80
CA PHE A 108 -3.93 -11.60 -5.28
C PHE A 108 -5.25 -11.16 -4.60
N TYR A 109 -6.40 -11.45 -5.19
CA TYR A 109 -7.69 -11.09 -4.61
C TYR A 109 -8.04 -11.95 -3.39
N GLU A 110 -7.59 -13.19 -3.33
CA GLU A 110 -7.65 -14.06 -2.15
C GLU A 110 -6.79 -13.47 -1.00
N ASP A 111 -5.53 -13.12 -1.26
CA ASP A 111 -4.65 -12.48 -0.26
C ASP A 111 -5.25 -11.17 0.27
N VAL A 112 -5.88 -10.37 -0.62
CA VAL A 112 -6.61 -9.17 -0.21
C VAL A 112 -7.80 -9.55 0.67
N HIS A 113 -8.61 -10.52 0.26
CA HIS A 113 -9.77 -10.96 1.05
C HIS A 113 -9.37 -11.41 2.46
N ASP A 114 -8.34 -12.26 2.56
CA ASP A 114 -7.84 -12.79 3.81
C ASP A 114 -7.30 -11.68 4.72
N LEU A 115 -6.55 -10.73 4.16
CA LEU A 115 -6.08 -9.56 4.91
C LEU A 115 -7.26 -8.76 5.49
N LEU A 116 -8.26 -8.43 4.67
CA LEU A 116 -9.39 -7.62 5.11
C LEU A 116 -10.22 -8.37 6.17
N ALA A 117 -10.31 -9.70 6.07
CA ALA A 117 -10.99 -10.53 7.05
C ALA A 117 -10.31 -10.53 8.44
N THR A 118 -8.98 -10.27 8.50
CA THR A 118 -8.26 -10.17 9.78
C THR A 118 -8.59 -8.90 10.58
N VAL A 119 -9.16 -7.87 9.94
CA VAL A 119 -9.38 -6.57 10.57
C VAL A 119 -10.61 -6.62 11.49
N PRO A 120 -10.46 -6.35 12.80
CA PRO A 120 -11.61 -6.35 13.72
C PRO A 120 -12.67 -5.33 13.28
N LYS A 121 -13.96 -5.70 13.38
CA LYS A 121 -15.08 -4.83 12.98
C LYS A 121 -15.14 -3.48 13.72
N LEU A 122 -14.54 -3.42 14.92
CA LEU A 122 -14.45 -2.20 15.72
C LEU A 122 -13.39 -1.22 15.18
N ASN A 123 -12.42 -1.73 14.42
CA ASN A 123 -11.36 -0.96 13.80
C ASN A 123 -11.83 -0.37 12.48
N LYS A 124 -11.11 0.67 12.04
CA LYS A 124 -11.32 1.28 10.72
C LYS A 124 -10.44 0.58 9.70
N LEU A 125 -10.94 0.49 8.47
CA LEU A 125 -10.22 -0.10 7.35
C LEU A 125 -10.19 0.90 6.20
N ILE A 126 -8.98 1.17 5.70
CA ILE A 126 -8.72 2.03 4.55
C ILE A 126 -7.90 1.21 3.56
N VAL A 127 -8.39 1.05 2.34
CA VAL A 127 -7.66 0.37 1.26
C VAL A 127 -7.21 1.43 0.26
N LEU A 128 -5.91 1.64 0.17
CA LEU A 128 -5.25 2.46 -0.83
C LEU A 128 -4.69 1.49 -1.87
N CYS A 129 -5.19 1.57 -3.10
CA CYS A 129 -4.76 0.63 -4.13
C CYS A 129 -4.69 1.30 -5.48
N ASP A 130 -3.68 0.90 -6.25
CA ASP A 130 -3.74 0.99 -7.69
C ASP A 130 -4.28 -0.34 -8.22
N PHE A 131 -5.58 -0.33 -8.52
CA PHE A 131 -6.27 -1.52 -9.03
C PHE A 131 -6.05 -1.73 -10.53
N ASN A 132 -5.40 -0.80 -11.24
CA ASN A 132 -5.34 -0.81 -12.71
C ASN A 132 -6.72 -1.03 -13.39
N GLY A 133 -7.80 -0.69 -12.68
CA GLY A 133 -9.18 -0.89 -13.09
C GLY A 133 -9.73 0.39 -13.70
N SER A 134 -10.43 0.27 -14.83
CA SER A 134 -11.21 1.36 -15.40
C SER A 134 -12.64 1.23 -14.89
N VAL A 135 -13.12 2.22 -14.14
CA VAL A 135 -14.52 2.26 -13.68
C VAL A 135 -15.27 3.25 -14.57
N GLY A 136 -16.27 2.78 -15.31
CA GLY A 136 -17.10 3.63 -16.17
C GLY A 136 -17.89 2.86 -17.24
N THR A 137 -18.97 3.45 -17.73
CA THR A 137 -19.95 2.84 -18.66
C THR A 137 -19.42 2.57 -20.08
N ASN A 138 -18.23 3.05 -20.45
CA ASN A 138 -17.64 2.88 -21.78
C ASN A 138 -16.87 1.56 -21.96
N HIS A 139 -17.42 0.46 -21.45
CA HIS A 139 -16.90 -0.91 -21.56
C HIS A 139 -16.67 -1.37 -23.02
N ALA A 140 -17.37 -0.77 -23.99
CA ALA A 140 -17.24 -1.11 -25.41
C ALA A 140 -15.86 -0.78 -26.02
N VAL A 141 -15.08 0.11 -25.39
CA VAL A 141 -13.73 0.49 -25.88
C VAL A 141 -12.63 -0.38 -25.26
N TRP A 142 -12.94 -1.13 -24.20
CA TRP A 142 -11.95 -1.82 -23.36
C TRP A 142 -12.36 -3.26 -23.06
N GLN A 143 -12.34 -4.12 -24.09
CA GLN A 143 -12.55 -5.57 -23.90
C GLN A 143 -11.41 -6.15 -23.03
N GLY A 144 -11.78 -6.74 -21.88
CA GLY A 144 -10.86 -7.47 -21.00
C GLY A 144 -10.52 -6.81 -19.67
N LEU A 145 -11.16 -5.69 -19.31
CA LEU A 145 -11.04 -5.08 -17.98
C LEU A 145 -12.09 -5.64 -17.02
N LEU A 146 -11.65 -6.00 -15.80
CA LEU A 146 -12.54 -6.40 -14.70
C LEU A 146 -13.21 -5.15 -14.10
N GLY A 147 -14.54 -5.16 -14.04
CA GLY A 147 -15.36 -4.15 -13.38
C GLY A 147 -16.72 -3.97 -14.05
N SER A 148 -17.79 -4.28 -13.32
CA SER A 148 -19.18 -3.97 -13.70
C SER A 148 -19.61 -2.61 -13.16
#